data_AF-A0A6J6PJG1-F1
#
_entry.id   AF-A0A6J6PJG1-F1
#
_cell.length_a   1.000
_cell.length_b   1.000
_cell.length_c   1.000
_cell.angle_alpha   90.00
_cell.angle_beta   90.00
_cell.angle_gamma   90.00
#
_symmetry.space_group_name_H-M   'P 1'
#
loop_
_entity.id
_entity.type
_entity.pdbx_description
1 polymer ?
#
loop_
_entity_poly.entity_id
_entity_poly.type
_entity_poly.pdbx_seq_one_letter_code
_entity_poly.pdbx_strand_id
1 'polypeptide(L)'
;MEITATREGYATLALLSPATARIHDNVLEPKVALDREKVRAGAKLTVTGAGLTPGDAYALRLWPDELASAVADEFGEIRVRVAIPAAAELGERRIKLVAPDGTVLTATVEVLPAER
;
A
#
# COMPACT_ATOMS: atom_id res chain seq x y z
N MET A 1 51.02 -40.41 -8.98
CA MET A 1 49.60 -40.09 -8.80
C MET A 1 49.56 -38.86 -7.91
N GLU A 2 49.47 -37.70 -8.55
CA GLU A 2 49.71 -36.39 -7.93
C GLU A 2 48.51 -35.96 -7.10
N ILE A 3 48.77 -35.51 -5.87
CA ILE A 3 47.81 -34.95 -4.94
C ILE A 3 47.80 -33.44 -5.17
N THR A 4 46.86 -32.95 -5.98
CA THR A 4 46.68 -31.52 -6.23
C THR A 4 45.82 -30.92 -5.12
N ALA A 5 46.47 -30.28 -4.15
CA ALA A 5 45.81 -29.40 -3.19
C ALA A 5 45.47 -28.06 -3.87
N THR A 6 44.20 -27.65 -3.84
CA THR A 6 43.74 -26.31 -4.24
C THR A 6 42.98 -25.65 -3.09
N ARG A 7 43.74 -24.88 -2.31
CA ARG A 7 43.49 -23.52 -1.80
C ARG A 7 42.04 -23.00 -1.70
N GLU A 8 41.66 -22.74 -0.44
CA GLU A 8 40.84 -21.63 0.11
C GLU A 8 39.38 -21.44 -0.36
N GLY A 9 38.45 -21.52 0.61
CA GLY A 9 37.08 -21.06 0.43
C GLY A 9 36.20 -21.35 1.65
N TYR A 10 36.29 -20.48 2.65
CA TYR A 10 35.34 -20.26 3.76
C TYR A 10 34.11 -21.19 3.81
N ALA A 11 34.07 -22.07 4.81
CA ALA A 11 32.84 -22.70 5.26
C ALA A 11 31.92 -21.63 5.89
N THR A 12 30.97 -21.11 5.13
CA THR A 12 29.88 -20.29 5.65
C THR A 12 28.67 -21.19 5.87
N LEU A 13 28.32 -21.41 7.14
CA LEU A 13 26.99 -21.90 7.51
C LEU A 13 25.94 -20.90 6.98
N ALA A 14 25.11 -21.31 6.02
CA ALA A 14 23.87 -20.62 5.70
C ALA A 14 22.71 -21.55 6.03
N LEU A 15 22.00 -21.16 7.10
CA LEU A 15 20.79 -21.77 7.59
C LEU A 15 19.68 -21.75 6.53
N LEU A 16 18.86 -22.80 6.51
CA LEU A 16 17.42 -22.79 6.30
C LEU A 16 16.86 -21.73 5.32
N SER A 17 16.45 -22.18 4.13
CA SER A 17 15.28 -21.60 3.45
C SER A 17 14.58 -22.68 2.62
N PRO A 18 13.53 -23.34 3.15
CA PRO A 18 12.68 -24.17 2.33
C PRO A 18 11.75 -23.30 1.47
N ALA A 19 11.32 -23.89 0.34
CA ALA A 19 10.23 -23.50 -0.54
C ALA A 19 10.47 -22.30 -1.49
N THR A 20 10.86 -22.59 -2.72
CA THR A 20 10.42 -21.77 -3.87
C THR A 20 8.96 -22.12 -4.13
N ALA A 21 8.04 -21.36 -3.52
CA ALA A 21 6.65 -21.40 -3.91
C ALA A 21 6.56 -20.81 -5.32
N ARG A 22 6.48 -21.67 -6.34
CA ARG A 22 6.07 -21.24 -7.69
C ARG A 22 4.57 -21.04 -7.70
N ILE A 23 4.10 -19.99 -7.04
CA ILE A 23 2.79 -19.45 -7.39
C ILE A 23 3.08 -18.68 -8.67
N HIS A 24 2.37 -19.00 -9.76
CA HIS A 24 2.11 -17.96 -10.76
C HIS A 24 1.11 -17.03 -10.09
N ASP A 25 1.58 -16.26 -9.12
CA ASP A 25 0.76 -15.23 -8.55
C ASP A 25 0.69 -14.18 -9.65
N ASN A 26 -0.46 -14.09 -10.28
CA ASN A 26 -0.83 -12.89 -11.00
C ASN A 26 -1.07 -11.81 -9.93
N VAL A 27 -0.01 -11.44 -9.19
CA VAL A 27 0.03 -10.30 -8.30
C VAL A 27 -0.14 -9.10 -9.22
N LEU A 28 -1.37 -8.64 -9.32
CA LEU A 28 -1.65 -7.30 -9.75
C LEU A 28 -0.91 -6.40 -8.74
N GLU A 29 0.04 -5.62 -9.22
CA GLU A 29 0.80 -4.72 -8.36
C GLU A 29 -0.19 -3.82 -7.61
N PRO A 30 -0.20 -3.88 -6.26
CA PRO A 30 -1.19 -3.16 -5.48
C PRO A 30 -1.00 -1.66 -5.69
N LYS A 31 -2.06 -0.99 -6.12
CA LYS A 31 -2.05 0.45 -6.41
C LYS A 31 -3.21 1.16 -5.75
N VAL A 32 -2.96 2.41 -5.39
CA VAL A 32 -3.98 3.34 -4.90
C VAL A 32 -4.06 4.53 -5.84
N ALA A 33 -5.28 4.88 -6.24
CA ALA A 33 -5.59 5.98 -7.11
C ALA A 33 -6.67 6.86 -6.48
N LEU A 34 -6.60 8.15 -6.76
CA LEU A 34 -7.57 9.14 -6.32
C LEU A 34 -8.37 9.59 -7.54
N ASP A 35 -9.66 9.85 -7.36
CA ASP A 35 -10.51 10.46 -8.40
C ASP A 35 -10.00 11.84 -8.85
N ARG A 36 -9.29 12.53 -7.95
CA ARG A 36 -8.69 13.84 -8.18
C ARG A 36 -7.44 14.00 -7.32
N GLU A 37 -6.47 14.74 -7.83
CA GLU A 37 -5.23 15.05 -7.11
C GLU A 37 -5.38 16.27 -6.21
N LYS A 38 -6.46 17.05 -6.35
CA LYS A 38 -6.75 18.23 -5.54
C LYS A 38 -8.13 18.14 -4.91
N VAL A 39 -8.22 18.34 -3.60
CA VAL A 39 -9.46 18.26 -2.84
C VAL A 39 -9.52 19.37 -1.82
N ARG A 40 -10.70 19.94 -1.59
CA ARG A 40 -10.88 20.95 -0.55
C ARG A 40 -11.03 20.29 0.83
N ALA A 41 -10.50 20.92 1.86
CA ALA A 41 -10.78 20.53 3.24
C ALA A 41 -12.30 20.49 3.48
N GLY A 42 -12.81 19.44 4.12
CA GLY A 42 -14.26 19.22 4.32
C GLY A 42 -14.99 18.57 3.14
N ALA A 43 -14.36 18.45 1.96
CA ALA A 43 -14.98 17.84 0.79
C ALA A 43 -14.83 16.31 0.76
N LYS A 44 -15.62 15.65 -0.09
CA LYS A 44 -15.52 14.20 -0.33
C LYS A 44 -14.50 13.90 -1.42
N LEU A 45 -13.70 12.88 -1.19
CA LEU A 45 -12.73 12.31 -2.13
C LEU A 45 -13.07 10.84 -2.38
N THR A 46 -12.99 10.39 -3.64
CA THR A 46 -13.09 8.97 -3.96
C THR A 46 -11.69 8.38 -4.04
N VAL A 47 -11.44 7.34 -3.26
CA VAL A 47 -10.20 6.57 -3.27
C VAL A 47 -10.49 5.20 -3.85
N THR A 48 -9.68 4.80 -4.82
CA THR A 48 -9.77 3.50 -5.48
C THR A 48 -8.49 2.74 -5.23
N GLY A 49 -8.60 1.54 -4.67
CA GLY A 49 -7.48 0.60 -4.57
C GLY A 49 -7.72 -0.55 -5.54
N ALA A 50 -6.66 -1.05 -6.17
CA ALA A 50 -6.71 -2.18 -7.08
C ALA A 50 -5.46 -3.06 -6.90
N GLY A 51 -5.57 -4.34 -7.24
CA GLY A 51 -4.52 -5.31 -6.94
C GLY A 51 -4.38 -5.60 -5.44
N LEU A 52 -5.47 -5.42 -4.70
CA LEU A 52 -5.55 -5.74 -3.28
C LEU A 52 -5.91 -7.22 -3.10
N THR A 53 -5.66 -7.75 -1.90
CA THR A 53 -6.08 -9.10 -1.55
C THR A 53 -7.60 -9.10 -1.32
N PRO A 54 -8.39 -9.84 -2.12
CA PRO A 54 -9.84 -9.89 -1.96
C PRO A 54 -10.22 -10.43 -0.57
N GLY A 55 -11.18 -9.77 0.09
CA GLY A 55 -11.62 -10.12 1.44
C GLY A 55 -10.79 -9.50 2.57
N ASP A 56 -9.66 -8.86 2.30
CA ASP A 56 -8.87 -8.17 3.33
C ASP A 56 -9.43 -6.78 3.65
N ALA A 57 -9.32 -6.40 4.93
CA ALA A 57 -9.73 -5.09 5.43
C ALA A 57 -8.57 -4.09 5.35
N TYR A 58 -8.75 -3.04 4.56
CA TYR A 58 -7.78 -1.96 4.38
C TYR A 58 -8.21 -0.70 5.13
N ALA A 59 -7.26 -0.07 5.82
CA ALA A 59 -7.48 1.21 6.52
C ALA A 59 -6.97 2.37 5.67
N LEU A 60 -7.86 3.33 5.37
CA LEU A 60 -7.53 4.57 4.70
C LEU A 60 -7.19 5.65 5.72
N ARG A 61 -6.00 6.20 5.61
CA ARG A 61 -5.48 7.23 6.52
C ARG A 61 -4.99 8.44 5.75
N LEU A 62 -5.26 9.62 6.30
CA LEU A 62 -4.68 10.89 5.88
C LEU A 62 -4.00 11.46 7.11
N TRP A 63 -2.68 11.26 7.22
CA TRP A 63 -1.94 11.55 8.45
C TRP A 63 -2.27 12.95 9.02
N PRO A 64 -2.61 13.07 10.32
CA PRO A 64 -2.65 12.01 11.35
C PRO A 64 -3.98 11.24 11.46
N ASP A 65 -5.01 11.63 10.72
CA ASP A 65 -6.37 11.10 10.83
C ASP A 65 -6.60 9.78 10.07
N GLU A 66 -7.44 8.92 10.64
CA GLU A 66 -8.01 7.78 9.93
C GLU A 66 -9.34 8.22 9.29
N LEU A 67 -9.45 8.02 7.98
CA LEU A 67 -10.60 8.48 7.21
C LEU A 67 -11.72 7.45 7.18
N ALA A 68 -11.36 6.20 6.93
CA ALA A 68 -12.30 5.07 6.80
C ALA A 68 -11.54 3.74 6.77
N SER A 69 -12.28 2.64 6.89
CA SER A 69 -11.84 1.30 6.55
C SER A 69 -12.76 0.69 5.48
N ALA A 70 -12.20 -0.12 4.58
CA ALA A 70 -12.93 -0.78 3.52
C ALA A 70 -12.37 -2.18 3.27
N VAL A 71 -13.24 -3.15 3.00
CA VAL A 71 -12.85 -4.51 2.64
C VAL A 71 -12.74 -4.60 1.12
N ALA A 72 -11.67 -5.20 0.62
CA ALA A 72 -11.51 -5.47 -0.80
C ALA A 72 -12.54 -6.48 -1.29
N ASP A 73 -13.16 -6.18 -2.43
CA ASP A 73 -14.11 -7.06 -3.08
C ASP A 73 -13.43 -8.29 -3.70
N GLU A 74 -14.21 -9.19 -4.31
CA GLU A 74 -13.71 -10.44 -4.91
C GLU A 74 -12.69 -10.24 -6.03
N PHE A 75 -12.63 -9.04 -6.61
CA PHE A 75 -11.67 -8.67 -7.65
C PHE A 75 -10.40 -8.02 -7.10
N GLY A 76 -10.30 -7.86 -5.77
CA GLY A 76 -9.19 -7.17 -5.15
C GLY A 76 -9.25 -5.66 -5.37
N GLU A 77 -10.46 -5.11 -5.52
CA GLU A 77 -10.69 -3.68 -5.66
C GLU A 77 -11.34 -3.12 -4.40
N ILE A 78 -11.10 -1.84 -4.12
CA ILE A 78 -11.89 -1.06 -3.17
C ILE A 78 -12.24 0.25 -3.83
N ARG A 79 -13.48 0.71 -3.62
CA ARG A 79 -13.89 2.05 -4.02
C ARG A 79 -14.69 2.69 -2.91
N VAL A 80 -14.06 3.60 -2.18
CA VAL A 80 -14.65 4.26 -1.03
C VAL A 80 -14.65 5.78 -1.21
N ARG A 81 -15.73 6.41 -0.79
CA ARG A 81 -15.83 7.86 -0.70
C ARG A 81 -15.56 8.28 0.73
N VAL A 82 -14.46 8.97 0.95
CA VAL A 82 -14.03 9.48 2.25
C VAL A 82 -14.20 10.99 2.31
N ALA A 83 -14.56 11.52 3.48
CA ALA A 83 -14.57 12.95 3.71
C ALA A 83 -13.19 13.38 4.20
N ILE A 84 -12.61 14.40 3.57
CA ILE A 84 -11.39 15.03 4.05
C ILE A 84 -11.77 15.91 5.24
N PRO A 85 -11.12 15.76 6.41
CA PRO A 85 -11.41 16.59 7.57
C PRO A 85 -11.29 18.08 7.23
N ALA A 86 -12.22 18.91 7.73
CA ALA A 86 -12.13 20.36 7.55
C ALA A 86 -10.90 20.96 8.27
N ALA A 87 -10.40 20.27 9.29
CA ALA A 87 -9.18 20.61 10.03
C ALA A 87 -7.91 19.99 9.42
N ALA A 88 -8.00 19.29 8.29
CA ALA A 88 -6.82 18.74 7.62
C ALA A 88 -5.89 19.89 7.21
N GLU A 89 -4.59 19.79 7.52
CA GLU A 89 -3.66 20.85 7.08
C GLU A 89 -3.61 20.90 5.55
N LEU A 90 -3.51 22.13 5.06
CA LEU A 90 -3.51 22.45 3.63
C LEU A 90 -2.17 22.11 2.98
N GLY A 91 -2.17 21.95 1.66
CA GLY A 91 -1.00 21.62 0.85
C GLY A 91 -0.89 20.13 0.51
N GLU A 92 0.30 19.70 0.10
CA GLU A 92 0.54 18.31 -0.31
C GLU A 92 0.47 17.34 0.88
N ARG A 93 -0.44 16.37 0.79
CA ARG A 93 -0.67 15.33 1.78
C ARG A 93 -0.60 13.95 1.15
N ARG A 94 -0.37 12.97 1.99
CA ARG A 94 -0.25 11.57 1.60
C ARG A 94 -1.39 10.77 2.20
N ILE A 95 -2.23 10.23 1.32
CA ILE A 95 -3.22 9.22 1.67
C ILE A 95 -2.50 7.88 1.70
N LYS A 96 -2.61 7.20 2.84
CA LYS A 96 -2.06 5.87 3.07
C LYS A 96 -3.20 4.86 3.09
N LEU A 97 -3.06 3.80 2.31
CA LEU A 97 -3.89 2.62 2.41
C LEU A 97 -3.07 1.53 3.09
N VAL A 98 -3.48 1.14 4.29
CA VAL A 98 -2.76 0.16 5.12
C VAL A 98 -3.49 -1.18 5.03
N ALA A 99 -2.77 -2.20 4.54
CA ALA A 99 -3.22 -3.58 4.49
C ALA A 99 -3.11 -4.25 5.88
N PRO A 100 -3.83 -5.36 6.12
CA PRO A 100 -3.72 -6.09 7.38
C PRO A 100 -2.34 -6.73 7.57
N ASP A 101 -1.66 -7.09 6.47
CA ASP A 101 -0.28 -7.60 6.47
C ASP A 101 0.78 -6.50 6.73
N GLY A 102 0.35 -5.24 6.86
CA GLY A 102 1.22 -4.09 7.10
C GLY A 102 1.76 -3.43 5.83
N THR A 103 1.40 -3.91 4.64
CA THR A 103 1.68 -3.21 3.37
C THR A 103 1.02 -1.83 3.38
N VAL A 104 1.77 -0.80 3.00
CA VAL A 104 1.24 0.58 2.92
C VAL A 104 1.37 1.10 1.50
N LEU A 105 0.23 1.34 0.86
CA LEU A 105 0.17 2.06 -0.42
C LEU A 105 0.00 3.54 -0.14
N THR A 106 0.65 4.39 -0.94
CA THR A 106 0.59 5.85 -0.75
C THR A 106 0.16 6.54 -2.03
N ALA A 107 -0.80 7.45 -1.91
CA ALA A 107 -1.16 8.41 -2.95
C ALA A 107 -0.97 9.84 -2.44
N THR A 108 -0.53 10.72 -3.32
CA THR A 108 -0.37 12.14 -3.01
C THR A 108 -1.64 12.91 -3.39
N VAL A 109 -2.07 13.83 -2.53
CA VAL A 109 -3.21 14.71 -2.75
C VAL A 109 -2.90 16.11 -2.24
N GLU A 110 -3.29 17.13 -2.98
CA GLU A 110 -3.21 18.52 -2.56
C GLU A 110 -4.51 18.93 -1.87
N VAL A 111 -4.42 19.28 -0.59
CA VAL A 111 -5.56 19.79 0.20
C VAL A 111 -5.64 21.30 0.05
N LEU A 112 -6.69 21.76 -0.61
CA LEU A 112 -7.01 23.16 -0.83
C LEU A 112 -7.85 23.72 0.33
N PRO A 113 -7.79 25.04 0.58
CA PRO A 113 -8.66 25.69 1.57
C PRO A 113 -10.15 25.42 1.28
N ALA A 114 -10.93 25.31 2.35
CA ALA A 114 -12.39 25.26 2.24
C ALA A 114 -12.91 26.52 1.55
N GLU A 115 -13.99 26.39 0.76
CA GLU A 115 -14.70 27.58 0.26
C GLU A 115 -15.28 28.35 1.43
N ARG A 116 -14.99 29.65 1.47
CA ARG A 116 -15.42 30.56 2.52
C ARG A 116 -16.83 31.08 2.24
#